data_AF-A0A2V9C1N8-F1
#
_entry.id   AF-A0A2V9C1N8-F1
#
_cell.length_a   1.000
_cell.length_b   1.000
_cell.length_c   1.000
_cell.angle_alpha   90.00
_cell.angle_beta   90.00
_cell.angle_gamma   90.00
#
_symmetry.space_group_name_H-M   'P 1'
#
loop_
_entity.id
_entity.type
_entity.pdbx_description
1 polymer ?
#
loop_
_entity_poly.entity_id
_entity_poly.type
_entity_poly.pdbx_seq_one_letter_code
_entity_poly.pdbx_strand_id
1 'polypeptide(L)'
;MKHFDISKWTDFVRGLSEKSAEVAIGHHLASGCRKCRHTAGLLRKLAAVVRRDLQVQVPEHAVRCARAIFILQQPEEVQVLPRIPARLLYDSFREPLPAGVRTQQRLSRQALYEAGDYSLDLYWENERGSPRVALVGQIKDQKEPSKHLGDVPVLLVSGKKLLARTVSNSLGEFHMEYSPTKHLRLYVPVR
;
A
#
# COMPACT_ATOMS: atom_id res chain seq x y z
N MET A 1 -1.77 -2.66 -36.53
CA MET A 1 -0.65 -3.62 -36.42
C MET A 1 -0.64 -4.19 -35.00
N LYS A 2 -0.57 -5.52 -34.83
CA LYS A 2 -0.46 -6.14 -33.49
C LYS A 2 0.99 -6.04 -33.02
N HIS A 3 1.19 -5.57 -31.78
CA HIS A 3 2.49 -5.54 -31.12
C HIS A 3 2.59 -6.70 -30.11
N PHE A 4 3.82 -7.12 -29.79
CA PHE A 4 4.05 -8.14 -28.78
C PHE A 4 4.16 -7.53 -27.38
N ASP A 5 3.73 -8.31 -26.38
CA ASP A 5 3.90 -8.00 -24.96
C ASP A 5 5.39 -7.86 -24.58
N ILE A 6 5.67 -7.06 -23.56
CA ILE A 6 7.04 -6.80 -23.09
C ILE A 6 7.74 -8.08 -22.62
N SER A 7 7.01 -9.05 -22.08
CA SER A 7 7.55 -10.34 -21.63
C SER A 7 8.12 -11.12 -22.81
N LYS A 8 7.37 -11.17 -23.93
CA LYS A 8 7.81 -11.81 -25.18
C LYS A 8 9.03 -11.13 -25.78
N TRP A 9 9.12 -9.80 -25.71
CA TRP A 9 10.32 -9.08 -26.14
C TRP A 9 11.54 -9.38 -25.26
N THR A 10 11.33 -9.52 -23.95
CA THR A 10 12.38 -9.81 -22.99
C THR A 10 12.95 -11.19 -23.22
N ASP A 11 12.10 -12.21 -23.42
CA ASP A 11 12.54 -13.57 -23.71
C ASP A 11 13.27 -13.64 -25.06
N PHE A 12 12.77 -12.93 -26.07
CA PHE A 12 13.39 -12.90 -27.39
C PHE A 12 14.81 -12.33 -27.34
N VAL A 13 14.99 -11.21 -26.62
CA VAL A 13 16.31 -10.60 -26.45
C VAL A 13 17.26 -11.47 -25.63
N ARG A 14 16.72 -12.22 -24.67
CA ARG A 14 17.50 -13.14 -23.83
C ARG A 14 17.86 -14.44 -24.54
N GLY A 15 17.20 -14.77 -25.66
CA GLY A 15 17.35 -16.04 -26.36
C GLY A 15 16.56 -17.18 -25.71
N LEU A 16 15.49 -16.85 -24.98
CA LEU A 16 14.63 -17.80 -24.25
C LEU A 16 13.25 -17.99 -24.92
N SER A 17 13.03 -17.39 -26.09
CA SER A 17 11.78 -17.54 -26.83
C SER A 17 11.69 -18.87 -27.56
N GLU A 18 10.46 -19.37 -27.72
CA GLU A 18 10.17 -20.48 -28.63
C GLU A 18 10.48 -20.11 -30.09
N LYS A 19 10.88 -21.10 -30.90
CA LYS A 19 11.26 -20.90 -32.31
C LYS A 19 10.17 -20.21 -33.14
N SER A 20 8.89 -20.51 -32.88
CA SER A 20 7.74 -19.89 -33.56
C SER A 20 7.62 -18.40 -33.23
N ALA A 21 7.83 -18.02 -31.96
CA ALA A 21 7.80 -16.64 -31.50
C ALA A 21 9.00 -15.84 -32.02
N GLU A 22 10.17 -16.47 -32.08
CA GLU A 22 11.39 -15.86 -32.61
C GLU A 22 11.24 -15.47 -34.10
N VAL A 23 10.68 -16.36 -34.92
CA VAL A 23 10.40 -16.08 -36.34
C VAL A 23 9.37 -14.96 -36.50
N ALA A 24 8.28 -15.00 -35.73
CA ALA A 24 7.23 -13.97 -35.79
C ALA A 24 7.74 -12.58 -35.38
N ILE A 25 8.57 -12.53 -34.33
CA ILE A 25 9.20 -11.30 -33.85
C ILE A 25 10.24 -10.79 -34.86
N GLY A 26 11.05 -11.69 -35.42
CA GLY A 26 12.02 -11.37 -36.47
C GLY A 26 11.37 -10.73 -37.70
N HIS A 27 10.29 -11.35 -38.20
CA HIS A 27 9.50 -10.81 -39.32
C HIS A 27 8.87 -9.45 -38.97
N HIS A 28 8.38 -9.26 -37.75
CA HIS A 28 7.83 -7.97 -37.30
C HIS A 28 8.89 -6.86 -37.19
N LEU A 29 10.14 -7.21 -36.86
CA LEU A 29 11.24 -6.24 -36.91
C LEU A 29 11.63 -5.92 -38.36
N ALA A 30 11.63 -6.93 -39.23
CA ALA A 30 11.92 -6.78 -40.67
C ALA A 30 10.88 -5.90 -41.38
N SER A 31 9.61 -5.95 -40.98
CA SER A 31 8.54 -5.09 -41.53
C SER A 31 8.68 -3.60 -41.20
N GLY A 32 9.70 -3.19 -40.44
CA GLY A 32 10.05 -1.78 -40.24
C GLY A 32 9.34 -1.08 -39.07
N CYS A 33 8.71 -1.81 -38.15
CA CYS A 33 8.03 -1.19 -37.01
C CYS A 33 8.99 -0.42 -36.09
N ARG A 34 8.94 0.93 -36.14
CA ARG A 34 9.82 1.81 -35.35
C ARG A 34 9.69 1.62 -33.83
N LYS A 35 8.46 1.49 -33.33
CA LYS A 35 8.18 1.31 -31.89
C LYS A 35 8.81 0.04 -31.35
N CYS A 36 8.58 -1.09 -32.01
CA CYS A 36 9.12 -2.38 -31.59
C CYS A 36 10.63 -2.48 -31.77
N ARG A 37 11.20 -1.82 -32.80
CA ARG A 37 12.65 -1.71 -32.96
C ARG A 37 13.31 -0.95 -31.80
N HIS A 38 12.68 0.13 -31.35
CA HIS A 38 13.16 0.90 -30.19
C HIS A 38 13.10 0.05 -28.90
N THR A 39 11.98 -0.60 -28.62
CA THR A 39 11.82 -1.48 -27.45
C THR A 39 12.83 -2.63 -27.45
N ALA A 40 12.98 -3.34 -28.57
CA ALA A 40 13.97 -4.41 -28.71
C ALA A 40 15.40 -3.88 -28.55
N GLY A 41 15.70 -2.68 -29.05
CA GLY A 41 17.00 -2.02 -28.88
C GLY A 41 17.32 -1.70 -27.42
N LEU A 42 16.37 -1.15 -26.66
CA LEU A 42 16.53 -0.87 -25.23
C LEU A 42 16.77 -2.17 -24.43
N LEU A 43 15.94 -3.18 -24.67
CA LEU A 43 16.07 -4.46 -23.99
C LEU A 43 17.40 -5.16 -24.33
N ARG A 44 17.88 -5.08 -25.58
CA ARG A 44 19.20 -5.63 -25.96
C ARG A 44 20.34 -4.95 -25.22
N LYS A 45 20.29 -3.63 -25.07
CA LYS A 45 21.28 -2.88 -24.28
C LYS A 45 21.25 -3.32 -22.82
N LEU A 46 20.06 -3.43 -22.23
CA LEU A 46 19.89 -3.91 -20.86
C LEU A 46 20.43 -5.33 -20.67
N ALA A 47 20.08 -6.25 -21.57
CA ALA A 47 20.56 -7.63 -21.52
C ALA A 47 22.09 -7.72 -21.66
N ALA A 48 22.70 -6.86 -22.48
CA ALA A 48 24.15 -6.79 -22.60
C ALA A 48 24.82 -6.29 -21.29
N VAL A 49 24.24 -5.29 -20.61
CA VAL A 49 24.74 -4.80 -19.31
C VAL A 49 24.62 -5.88 -18.25
N VAL A 50 23.46 -6.52 -18.12
CA VAL A 50 23.23 -7.60 -17.14
C VAL A 50 24.15 -8.79 -17.39
N ARG A 51 24.39 -9.17 -18.65
CA ARG A 51 25.35 -10.25 -18.97
C ARG A 51 26.78 -9.91 -18.53
N ARG A 52 27.20 -8.64 -18.61
CA ARG A 52 28.51 -8.20 -18.10
C ARG A 52 28.55 -8.21 -16.58
N ASP A 53 27.45 -7.81 -15.93
CA ASP A 53 27.33 -7.84 -14.48
C ASP A 53 27.41 -9.27 -13.93
N LEU A 54 26.79 -10.23 -14.62
CA LEU A 54 26.90 -11.67 -14.30
C LEU A 54 28.33 -12.22 -14.47
N GLN A 55 29.20 -11.56 -15.23
CA GLN A 55 30.60 -11.95 -15.37
C GLN A 55 31.50 -11.36 -14.26
N VAL A 56 30.97 -10.47 -13.43
CA VAL A 56 31.69 -9.96 -12.26
C VAL A 56 31.87 -11.10 -11.27
N GLN A 57 33.11 -11.55 -11.12
CA GLN A 57 33.48 -12.51 -10.09
C GLN A 57 33.45 -11.81 -8.73
N VAL A 58 32.41 -12.08 -7.94
CA VAL A 58 32.32 -11.56 -6.58
C VAL A 58 33.27 -12.38 -5.70
N PRO A 59 34.24 -11.75 -5.01
CA PRO A 59 35.14 -12.49 -4.13
C PRO A 59 34.40 -13.25 -3.04
N GLU A 60 34.82 -14.49 -2.77
CA GLU A 60 34.21 -15.35 -1.75
C GLU A 60 34.08 -14.68 -0.38
N HIS A 61 35.09 -13.92 0.04
CA HIS A 61 35.04 -13.20 1.30
C HIS A 61 33.93 -12.13 1.32
N ALA A 62 33.66 -11.46 0.20
CA ALA A 62 32.60 -10.46 0.09
C ALA A 62 31.22 -11.13 0.16
N VAL A 63 31.05 -12.30 -0.47
CA VAL A 63 29.82 -13.10 -0.35
C VAL A 63 29.60 -13.56 1.10
N ARG A 64 30.66 -14.04 1.76
CA ARG A 64 30.60 -14.43 3.18
C ARG A 64 30.24 -13.25 4.07
N CYS A 65 30.87 -12.09 3.87
CA CYS A 65 30.55 -10.86 4.60
C CYS A 65 29.10 -10.43 4.34
N ALA A 66 28.62 -10.46 3.09
CA ALA A 66 27.24 -10.11 2.76
C ALA A 66 26.23 -11.04 3.41
N ARG A 67 26.49 -12.36 3.44
CA ARG A 67 25.65 -13.34 4.16
C ARG A 67 25.68 -13.09 5.68
N ALA A 68 26.84 -12.83 6.25
CA ALA A 68 26.98 -12.52 7.67
C ALA A 68 26.24 -11.23 8.03
N ILE A 69 26.40 -10.17 7.23
CA ILE A 69 25.63 -8.92 7.35
C ILE A 69 24.14 -9.22 7.24
N PHE A 70 23.69 -10.02 6.27
CA PHE A 70 22.29 -10.38 6.13
C PHE A 70 21.75 -11.17 7.31
N ILE A 71 22.55 -12.02 7.97
CA ILE A 71 22.13 -12.76 9.17
C ILE A 71 22.13 -11.85 10.41
N LEU A 72 23.15 -10.99 10.56
CA LEU A 72 23.30 -10.08 11.71
C LEU A 72 22.37 -8.85 11.63
N GLN A 73 22.06 -8.43 10.42
CA GLN A 73 21.11 -7.37 10.07
C GLN A 73 19.88 -7.94 9.38
N GLN A 74 19.62 -9.24 9.55
CA GLN A 74 18.26 -9.72 9.34
C GLN A 74 17.43 -8.77 10.19
N PRO A 75 16.44 -8.08 9.62
CA PRO A 75 15.50 -7.37 10.46
C PRO A 75 15.03 -8.44 11.44
N GLU A 76 15.44 -8.33 12.70
CA GLU A 76 14.92 -9.11 13.83
C GLU A 76 13.45 -9.22 13.52
N GLU A 77 12.94 -10.42 13.16
CA GLU A 77 11.66 -10.59 12.46
C GLU A 77 10.75 -9.52 13.01
N VAL A 78 10.67 -8.39 12.30
CA VAL A 78 9.90 -7.30 12.86
C VAL A 78 8.58 -7.91 12.55
N GLN A 79 7.94 -8.46 13.59
CA GLN A 79 6.53 -8.74 13.57
C GLN A 79 5.95 -7.36 13.32
N VAL A 80 5.96 -6.94 12.06
CA VAL A 80 5.01 -6.03 11.49
C VAL A 80 3.76 -6.82 11.73
N LEU A 81 3.20 -6.67 12.95
CA LEU A 81 2.00 -7.34 13.41
C LEU A 81 1.11 -7.42 12.18
N PRO A 82 0.76 -8.62 11.69
CA PRO A 82 0.17 -8.79 10.37
C PRO A 82 -0.92 -7.74 10.18
N ARG A 83 -0.67 -6.78 9.29
CA ARG A 83 -1.53 -5.61 9.14
C ARG A 83 -2.59 -5.96 8.13
N ILE A 84 -3.82 -6.08 8.58
CA ILE A 84 -4.96 -6.20 7.69
C ILE A 84 -5.33 -4.77 7.26
N PRO A 85 -5.20 -4.40 5.96
CA PRO A 85 -5.64 -3.10 5.50
C PRO A 85 -7.16 -3.02 5.66
N ALA A 86 -7.65 -1.94 6.27
CA ALA A 86 -9.07 -1.75 6.46
C ALA A 86 -9.75 -1.32 5.14
N ARG A 87 -10.80 -2.03 4.75
CA ARG A 87 -11.66 -1.72 3.60
C ARG A 87 -12.73 -0.73 4.02
N LEU A 88 -12.87 0.37 3.27
CA LEU A 88 -13.94 1.35 3.48
C LEU A 88 -15.28 0.79 2.99
N LEU A 89 -16.25 0.64 3.89
CA LEU A 89 -17.61 0.19 3.59
C LEU A 89 -18.58 1.35 3.35
N TYR A 90 -18.48 2.39 4.18
CA TYR A 90 -19.40 3.53 4.16
C TYR A 90 -18.63 4.84 4.35
N ASP A 91 -19.12 5.90 3.72
CA ASP A 91 -18.54 7.24 3.80
C ASP A 91 -19.62 8.31 3.56
N SER A 92 -19.96 9.07 4.59
CA SER A 92 -20.99 10.12 4.50
C SER A 92 -20.63 11.25 3.54
N PHE A 93 -19.34 11.43 3.20
CA PHE A 93 -18.94 12.41 2.19
C PHE A 93 -19.37 12.02 0.77
N ARG A 94 -19.63 10.73 0.53
CA ARG A 94 -20.06 10.23 -0.78
C ARG A 94 -21.57 10.30 -0.96
N GLU A 95 -22.32 10.65 0.08
CA GLU A 95 -23.77 10.81 0.01
C GLU A 95 -24.17 12.15 -0.61
N PRO A 96 -25.22 12.19 -1.44
CA PRO A 96 -25.79 13.44 -1.91
C PRO A 96 -26.36 14.23 -0.74
N LEU A 97 -26.13 15.55 -0.73
CA LEU A 97 -26.74 16.43 0.25
C LEU A 97 -28.27 16.49 0.00
N PRO A 98 -29.10 16.52 1.06
CA PRO A 98 -30.54 16.72 0.91
C PRO A 98 -30.86 17.98 0.10
N ALA A 99 -31.93 17.92 -0.69
CA ALA A 99 -32.39 19.05 -1.48
C ALA A 99 -32.63 20.28 -0.58
N GLY A 100 -32.08 21.43 -0.96
CA GLY A 100 -32.20 22.69 -0.20
C GLY A 100 -31.00 23.04 0.70
N VAL A 101 -30.04 22.14 0.91
CA VAL A 101 -28.80 22.44 1.64
C VAL A 101 -27.82 23.20 0.74
N ARG A 102 -27.76 24.54 0.86
CA ARG A 102 -26.98 25.38 -0.06
C ARG A 102 -25.55 25.67 0.37
N THR A 103 -25.19 25.50 1.64
CA THR A 103 -23.81 25.64 2.13
C THR A 103 -23.70 25.11 3.54
N GLN A 104 -23.35 23.84 3.69
CA GLN A 104 -22.64 23.40 4.88
C GLN A 104 -21.29 22.92 4.40
N GLN A 105 -20.24 23.69 4.69
CA GLN A 105 -18.89 23.14 4.69
C GLN A 105 -18.99 21.87 5.55
N ARG A 106 -18.85 20.68 4.96
CA ARG A 106 -19.01 19.41 5.67
C ARG A 106 -17.87 19.33 6.69
N LEU A 107 -18.15 19.79 7.90
CA LEU A 107 -17.21 19.80 9.01
C LEU A 107 -17.11 18.44 9.68
N SER A 108 -18.13 17.60 9.50
CA SER A 108 -18.19 16.25 10.06
C SER A 108 -18.18 15.19 8.95
N ARG A 109 -17.40 14.12 9.13
CA ARG A 109 -17.40 12.93 8.28
C ARG A 109 -17.59 11.69 9.14
N GLN A 110 -18.43 10.78 8.66
CA GLN A 110 -18.57 9.44 9.21
C GLN A 110 -18.06 8.43 8.18
N ALA A 111 -17.32 7.43 8.64
CA ALA A 111 -16.81 6.37 7.79
C ALA A 111 -16.79 5.04 8.55
N LEU A 112 -17.28 3.98 7.89
CA LEU A 112 -17.22 2.61 8.40
C LEU A 112 -16.14 1.85 7.66
N TYR A 113 -15.24 1.22 8.39
CA TYR A 113 -14.18 0.37 7.87
C TYR A 113 -14.34 -1.06 8.37
N GLU A 114 -13.79 -2.00 7.60
CA GLU A 114 -13.75 -3.43 7.92
C GLU A 114 -12.32 -3.97 7.75
N ALA A 115 -11.84 -4.73 8.72
CA ALA A 115 -10.53 -5.39 8.67
C ALA A 115 -10.64 -6.78 9.34
N GLY A 116 -10.70 -7.83 8.52
CA GLY A 116 -10.89 -9.19 9.03
C GLY A 116 -12.24 -9.32 9.75
N ASP A 117 -12.20 -9.80 10.99
CA ASP A 117 -13.40 -9.98 11.82
C ASP A 117 -13.83 -8.68 12.53
N TYR A 118 -13.14 -7.57 12.30
CA TYR A 118 -13.39 -6.31 12.99
C TYR A 118 -14.02 -5.26 12.08
N SER A 119 -14.95 -4.47 12.62
CA SER A 119 -15.37 -3.20 12.04
C SER A 119 -14.92 -2.02 12.89
N LEU A 120 -14.73 -0.90 12.22
CA LEU A 120 -14.31 0.36 12.83
C LEU A 120 -15.21 1.48 12.30
N ASP A 121 -16.12 1.96 13.15
CA ASP A 121 -16.92 3.15 12.87
C ASP A 121 -16.14 4.37 13.34
N LEU A 122 -15.97 5.35 12.46
CA LEU A 122 -15.23 6.58 12.72
C LEU A 122 -16.11 7.78 12.45
N TYR A 123 -16.15 8.69 13.41
CA TYR A 123 -16.75 10.01 13.27
C TYR A 123 -15.71 11.07 13.59
N TRP A 124 -15.57 12.06 12.73
CA TRP A 124 -14.64 13.15 12.96
C TRP A 124 -15.24 14.47 12.58
N GLU A 125 -14.98 15.45 13.42
CA GLU A 125 -15.58 16.78 13.33
C GLU A 125 -14.50 17.85 13.46
N ASN A 126 -14.57 18.81 12.55
CA ASN A 126 -13.74 20.00 12.52
C ASN A 126 -14.59 21.20 12.95
N GLU A 127 -14.62 21.48 14.24
CA GLU A 127 -15.40 22.59 14.77
C GLU A 127 -14.95 23.94 14.17
N ARG A 128 -15.90 24.81 13.82
CA ARG A 128 -15.56 26.14 13.26
C ARG A 128 -14.76 26.94 14.29
N GLY A 129 -13.55 27.33 13.92
CA GLY A 129 -12.67 28.11 14.78
C GLY A 129 -11.75 27.27 15.67
N SER A 130 -11.91 25.95 15.69
CA SER A 130 -10.94 25.07 16.35
C SER A 130 -9.77 24.76 15.41
N PRO A 131 -8.51 24.83 15.88
CA PRO A 131 -7.36 24.37 15.11
C PRO A 131 -7.20 22.84 15.16
N ARG A 132 -8.12 22.12 15.81
CA ARG A 132 -8.07 20.68 16.03
C ARG A 132 -9.30 19.98 15.48
N VAL A 133 -9.09 18.75 15.04
CA VAL A 133 -10.14 17.81 14.66
C VAL A 133 -10.38 16.87 15.83
N ALA A 134 -11.64 16.73 16.22
CA ALA A 134 -12.08 15.68 17.13
C ALA A 134 -12.31 14.40 16.33
N LEU A 135 -11.77 13.28 16.78
CA LEU A 135 -11.95 11.95 16.20
C LEU A 135 -12.50 11.02 17.28
N VAL A 136 -13.70 10.53 17.03
CA VAL A 136 -14.36 9.48 17.82
C VAL A 136 -14.40 8.22 16.96
N GLY A 137 -14.21 7.07 17.58
CA GLY A 137 -14.41 5.81 16.89
C GLY A 137 -14.82 4.69 17.81
N GLN A 138 -15.34 3.62 17.22
CA GLN A 138 -15.72 2.40 17.92
C GLN A 138 -15.22 1.18 17.16
N ILE A 139 -14.52 0.30 17.88
CA ILE A 139 -14.05 -0.99 17.40
C ILE A 139 -15.10 -2.03 17.75
N LYS A 140 -15.51 -2.88 16.79
CA LYS A 140 -16.45 -3.98 17.02
C LYS A 140 -15.90 -5.27 16.46
N ASP A 141 -16.06 -6.35 17.20
CA ASP A 141 -15.86 -7.71 16.70
C ASP A 141 -17.17 -8.17 16.05
N GLN A 142 -17.12 -8.48 14.76
CA GLN A 142 -18.31 -8.88 13.99
C GLN A 142 -18.76 -10.30 14.32
N LYS A 143 -17.85 -11.17 14.79
CA LYS A 143 -18.17 -12.54 15.18
C LYS A 143 -18.70 -12.60 16.60
N GLU A 144 -18.14 -11.79 17.49
CA GLU A 144 -18.56 -11.70 18.88
C GLU A 144 -18.90 -10.25 19.27
N PRO A 145 -20.10 -9.74 18.93
CA PRO A 145 -20.48 -8.35 19.21
C PRO A 145 -20.45 -7.96 20.70
N SER A 146 -20.57 -8.94 21.59
CA SER A 146 -20.51 -8.75 23.05
C SER A 146 -19.08 -8.78 23.61
N LYS A 147 -18.07 -9.06 22.78
CA LYS A 147 -16.67 -9.13 23.21
C LYS A 147 -16.22 -7.75 23.68
N HIS A 148 -15.69 -7.71 24.89
CA HIS A 148 -15.12 -6.49 25.45
C HIS A 148 -13.83 -6.14 24.71
N LEU A 149 -13.85 -5.04 23.96
CA LEU A 149 -12.68 -4.47 23.29
C LEU A 149 -12.13 -3.29 24.10
N GLY A 150 -12.00 -3.48 25.40
CA GLY A 150 -11.36 -2.53 26.31
C GLY A 150 -9.84 -2.52 26.20
N ASP A 151 -9.24 -1.38 26.51
CA ASP A 151 -7.80 -1.18 26.59
C ASP A 151 -7.03 -1.44 25.28
N VAL A 152 -7.72 -1.42 24.13
CA VAL A 152 -7.08 -1.55 22.82
C VAL A 152 -6.44 -0.20 22.48
N PRO A 153 -5.11 -0.15 22.27
CA PRO A 153 -4.45 1.11 21.98
C PRO A 153 -4.78 1.57 20.56
N VAL A 154 -5.13 2.84 20.39
CA VAL A 154 -5.42 3.45 19.09
C VAL A 154 -4.39 4.53 18.81
N LEU A 155 -3.71 4.43 17.67
CA LEU A 155 -2.60 5.30 17.29
C LEU A 155 -2.93 6.04 15.99
N LEU A 156 -2.88 7.37 16.03
CA LEU A 156 -3.00 8.21 14.85
C LEU A 156 -1.63 8.74 14.44
N VAL A 157 -1.22 8.45 13.21
CA VAL A 157 0.13 8.72 12.70
C VAL A 157 0.06 9.49 11.38
N SER A 158 0.94 10.46 11.17
CA SER A 158 1.22 11.04 9.85
C SER A 158 2.67 10.77 9.47
N GLY A 159 2.87 10.00 8.38
CA GLY A 159 4.20 9.52 8.01
C GLY A 159 4.84 8.70 9.14
N LYS A 160 5.90 9.23 9.77
CA LYS A 160 6.61 8.63 10.92
C LYS A 160 6.25 9.27 12.27
N LYS A 161 5.44 10.34 12.28
CA LYS A 161 5.11 11.11 13.49
C LYS A 161 3.81 10.61 14.10
N LEU A 162 3.86 10.19 15.36
CA LEU A 162 2.66 9.96 16.17
C LEU A 162 2.00 11.31 16.49
N LEU A 163 0.74 11.46 16.10
CA LEU A 163 -0.03 12.68 16.33
C LEU A 163 -0.86 12.60 17.60
N ALA A 164 -1.48 11.44 17.82
CA ALA A 164 -2.30 11.16 19.00
C ALA A 164 -2.27 9.67 19.32
N ARG A 165 -2.47 9.35 20.60
CA ARG A 165 -2.64 8.00 21.11
C ARG A 165 -3.74 8.01 22.17
N THR A 166 -4.60 7.01 22.14
CA THR A 166 -5.61 6.76 23.17
C THR A 166 -5.79 5.25 23.36
N VAL A 167 -6.66 4.85 24.27
CA VAL A 167 -7.10 3.47 24.45
C VAL A 167 -8.63 3.40 24.37
N SER A 168 -9.18 2.29 23.91
CA SER A 168 -10.62 2.08 23.90
C SER A 168 -11.17 1.76 25.30
N ASN A 169 -12.42 2.15 25.53
CA ASN A 169 -13.17 1.76 26.72
C ASN A 169 -13.73 0.33 26.58
N SER A 170 -14.44 -0.17 27.60
CA SER A 170 -15.03 -1.52 27.61
C SER A 170 -16.05 -1.81 26.49
N LEU A 171 -16.54 -0.77 25.82
CA LEU A 171 -17.45 -0.82 24.66
C LEU A 171 -16.71 -0.70 23.32
N GLY A 172 -15.38 -0.67 23.33
CA GLY A 172 -14.55 -0.49 22.13
C GLY A 172 -14.48 0.94 21.61
N GLU A 173 -15.03 1.92 22.34
CA GLU A 173 -15.09 3.31 21.92
C GLU A 173 -13.82 4.07 22.34
N PHE A 174 -13.40 5.02 21.53
CA PHE A 174 -12.25 5.87 21.81
C PHE A 174 -12.46 7.29 21.28
N HIS A 175 -11.74 8.23 21.89
CA HIS A 175 -11.74 9.63 21.49
C HIS A 175 -10.31 10.18 21.48
N MET A 176 -10.00 11.01 20.48
CA MET A 176 -8.76 11.77 20.42
C MET A 176 -8.92 13.07 19.62
N GLU A 177 -8.04 14.03 19.89
CA GLU A 177 -7.93 15.27 19.11
C GLU A 177 -6.57 15.39 18.44
N TYR A 178 -6.52 15.99 17.26
CA TYR A 178 -5.26 16.23 16.55
C TYR A 178 -5.33 17.46 15.65
N SER A 179 -4.17 18.04 15.31
CA SER A 179 -4.09 19.12 14.33
C SER A 179 -4.21 18.58 12.90
N PRO A 180 -5.02 19.18 12.00
CA PRO A 180 -5.19 18.74 10.63
C PRO A 180 -3.86 18.58 9.88
N THR A 181 -3.63 17.41 9.29
CA THR A 181 -2.46 17.13 8.46
C THR A 181 -2.77 16.08 7.40
N LYS A 182 -1.88 15.93 6.42
CA LYS A 182 -2.02 14.96 5.32
C LYS A 182 -1.43 13.60 5.71
N HIS A 183 -1.80 12.57 4.93
CA HIS A 183 -1.24 11.21 5.03
C HIS A 183 -1.44 10.55 6.41
N LEU A 184 -2.64 10.74 6.97
CA LEU A 184 -3.04 10.11 8.21
C LEU A 184 -3.19 8.59 8.04
N ARG A 185 -2.75 7.86 9.05
CA ARG A 185 -2.95 6.43 9.22
C ARG A 185 -3.37 6.17 10.66
N LEU A 186 -4.42 5.38 10.82
CA LEU A 186 -4.90 4.92 12.12
C LEU A 186 -4.49 3.45 12.29
N TYR A 187 -3.88 3.13 13.42
CA TYR A 187 -3.52 1.76 13.79
C TYR A 187 -4.27 1.34 15.03
N VAL A 188 -4.86 0.15 14.97
CA VAL A 188 -5.60 -0.49 16.05
C VAL A 188 -5.12 -1.94 16.12
N PRO A 189 -4.25 -2.31 17.08
CA PRO A 189 -3.73 -3.66 17.21
C PRO A 189 -4.74 -4.49 18.01
N VAL A 190 -5.71 -5.03 17.29
CA VAL A 190 -6.63 -6.05 17.78
C VAL A 190 -6.00 -7.43 17.66
N ARG A 191 -6.36 -8.36 18.56
CA ARG A 191 -5.88 -9.74 18.58
C ARG A 191 -6.77 -10.67 17.77
#